data_AF-A0A5R9EAF3-F1
#
_entry.id   AF-A0A5R9EAF3-F1
#
_cell.length_a   1.000
_cell.length_b   1.000
_cell.length_c   1.000
_cell.angle_alpha   90.00
_cell.angle_beta   90.00
_cell.angle_gamma   90.00
#
_symmetry.space_group_name_H-M   'P 1'
#
loop_
_entity.id
_entity.type
_entity.pdbx_description
1 polymer ?
#
loop_
_entity_poly.entity_id
_entity_poly.type
_entity_poly.pdbx_seq_one_letter_code
_entity_poly.pdbx_strand_id
1 'polypeptide(L)' 'MPKYSFTAEELADTLTPGEITSASGTLSASSPQAAKEAVERSLRSRGYEPTGSITVTQK' A
#
# COMPACT_ATOMS: atom_id res chain seq x y z
N MET A 1 10.99 7.34 14.24
CA MET A 1 9.65 6.85 13.87
C MET A 1 9.73 5.34 13.69
N PRO A 2 8.76 4.57 14.19
CA PRO A 2 8.72 3.13 13.97
C PRO A 2 8.67 2.80 12.48
N LYS A 3 9.26 1.66 12.12
CA LYS A 3 9.33 1.16 10.75
C LYS A 3 8.25 0.11 10.57
N TYR A 4 7.54 0.19 9.45
CA TYR A 4 6.48 -0.74 9.09
C TYR A 4 6.82 -1.38 7.76
N SER A 5 6.54 -2.67 7.66
CA SER A 5 6.47 -3.37 6.37
C SER A 5 5.02 -3.37 5.93
N PHE A 6 4.78 -3.14 4.64
CA PHE A 6 3.45 -3.24 4.06
C PHE A 6 3.45 -4.23 2.91
N THR A 7 2.33 -4.90 2.74
CA THR A 7 2.02 -5.75 1.60
C THR A 7 0.60 -5.42 1.14
N ALA A 8 0.49 -4.97 -0.10
CA ALA A 8 -0.77 -4.81 -0.81
C ALA A 8 -0.87 -5.94 -1.83
N GLU A 9 -1.78 -6.88 -1.59
CA GLU A 9 -1.88 -8.12 -2.38
C GLU A 9 -2.52 -7.89 -3.74
N GLU A 10 -3.53 -7.01 -3.81
CA GLU A 10 -4.23 -6.70 -5.04
C GLU A 10 -4.36 -5.18 -5.23
N LEU A 11 -3.70 -4.70 -6.28
CA LEU A 11 -3.69 -3.33 -6.73
C LEU A 11 -4.17 -3.32 -8.19
N ALA A 12 -5.33 -2.73 -8.42
CA ALA A 12 -5.81 -2.47 -9.76
C ALA A 12 -5.06 -1.28 -10.35
N ASP A 13 -4.44 -1.46 -11.52
CA ASP A 13 -3.87 -0.35 -12.26
C ASP A 13 -5.01 0.47 -12.89
N THR A 14 -5.06 1.76 -12.55
CA THR A 14 -6.09 2.69 -13.03
C THR A 14 -5.82 3.17 -14.45
N LEU A 15 -4.59 2.99 -14.97
CA LEU A 15 -4.20 3.32 -16.33
C LEU A 15 -4.34 2.10 -17.26
N THR A 16 -4.15 0.88 -16.74
CA THR A 16 -4.34 -0.40 -17.46
C THR A 16 -5.48 -1.23 -16.85
N PRO A 17 -6.75 -0.92 -17.18
CA PRO A 17 -7.90 -1.62 -16.60
C PRO A 17 -7.85 -3.13 -16.89
N GLY A 18 -7.92 -3.93 -15.82
CA GLY A 18 -7.83 -5.39 -15.87
C GLY A 18 -6.46 -5.95 -15.46
N GLU A 19 -5.46 -5.09 -15.28
CA GLU A 19 -4.17 -5.48 -14.72
C GLU A 19 -4.22 -5.37 -13.19
N ILE A 20 -3.97 -6.50 -12.52
CA ILE A 20 -3.83 -6.57 -11.07
C ILE A 20 -2.36 -6.83 -10.76
N THR A 21 -1.80 -6.01 -9.89
CA THR A 21 -0.44 -6.15 -9.39
C THR A 21 -0.42 -6.22 -7.87
N SER A 22 0.73 -6.56 -7.31
CA SER A 22 0.96 -6.58 -5.87
C SER A 22 2.15 -5.66 -5.56
N ALA A 23 2.09 -4.95 -4.44
CA ALA A 23 3.22 -4.14 -3.98
C ALA A 23 3.58 -4.50 -2.55
N SER A 24 4.87 -4.50 -2.26
CA SER A 24 5.36 -4.60 -0.90
C SER A 24 6.52 -3.64 -0.69
N GLY A 25 6.72 -3.24 0.54
CA GLY A 25 7.77 -2.30 0.87
C GLY A 25 7.86 -2.01 2.35
N THR A 26 8.69 -1.02 2.68
CA THR A 26 8.80 -0.53 4.04
C THR A 26 8.65 0.98 4.08
N LEU A 27 8.02 1.48 5.14
CA LEU A 27 7.87 2.90 5.39
C LEU A 27 8.07 3.21 6.87
N SER A 28 8.34 4.47 7.18
CA SER A 28 8.36 4.95 8.56
C SER A 28 7.09 5.74 8.82
N ALA A 29 6.37 5.40 9.88
CA ALA A 29 5.13 6.09 10.25
C ALA A 29 5.02 6.19 11.77
N SER A 30 4.08 6.99 12.25
CA SER A 30 3.84 7.15 13.69
C SER A 30 3.00 6.02 14.29
N SER A 31 2.23 5.30 13.46
CA SER A 31 1.36 4.19 13.88
C SER A 31 1.07 3.25 12.69
N PRO A 32 0.56 2.01 12.92
CA PRO A 32 0.18 1.10 11.85
C PRO A 32 -0.91 1.68 10.93
N GLN A 33 -1.87 2.42 11.51
CA GLN A 33 -2.93 3.07 10.75
C GLN A 33 -2.37 4.20 9.86
N ALA A 34 -1.47 5.04 10.39
CA ALA A 34 -0.80 6.07 9.61
C ALA A 34 0.07 5.46 8.49
N ALA A 35 0.69 4.30 8.74
CA ALA A 35 1.41 3.57 7.71
C ALA A 35 0.46 3.07 6.61
N LYS A 36 -0.69 2.53 6.96
CA LYS A 36 -1.70 2.10 5.99
C LYS A 36 -2.19 3.26 5.13
N GLU A 37 -2.57 4.38 5.73
CA GLU A 37 -3.02 5.57 5.01
C GLU A 37 -1.95 6.14 4.07
N ALA A 38 -0.68 6.13 4.50
CA ALA A 38 0.44 6.57 3.67
C ALA A 38 0.65 5.65 2.46
N VAL A 39 0.51 4.34 2.65
CA VAL A 39 0.58 3.34 1.56
C VAL A 39 -0.56 3.56 0.58
N GLU A 40 -1.81 3.65 1.06
CA GLU A 40 -2.99 3.89 0.22
C GLU A 40 -2.85 5.18 -0.60
N ARG A 41 -2.38 6.26 0.03
CA ARG A 41 -2.13 7.54 -0.64
C ARG A 41 -1.02 7.43 -1.68
N SER A 42 0.07 6.73 -1.37
CA SER A 42 1.18 6.53 -2.30
C SER A 42 0.77 5.69 -3.52
N LEU A 43 -0.04 4.66 -3.30
CA LEU A 43 -0.58 3.80 -4.36
C LEU A 43 -1.49 4.61 -5.29
N ARG A 44 -2.47 5.32 -4.72
CA ARG A 44 -3.39 6.16 -5.50
C ARG A 44 -2.65 7.24 -6.29
N SER A 45 -1.62 7.84 -5.70
CA SER A 45 -0.77 8.83 -6.40
C SER A 45 -0.01 8.25 -7.58
N ARG A 46 0.23 6.94 -7.61
CA ARG A 46 0.89 6.23 -8.71
C ARG A 46 -0.11 5.66 -9.73
N GLY A 47 -1.41 5.86 -9.51
CA GLY A 47 -2.45 5.26 -10.34
C GLY A 47 -2.78 3.82 -9.97
N TYR A 48 -2.51 3.39 -8.73
CA TYR A 48 -2.94 2.10 -8.22
C TYR A 48 -4.09 2.25 -7.24
N GLU A 49 -5.16 1.50 -7.45
CA GLU A 49 -6.28 1.41 -6.51
C GLU A 49 -6.21 0.09 -5.76
N PRO A 50 -6.07 0.09 -4.42
CA PRO A 50 -6.07 -1.15 -3.66
C PRO A 50 -7.46 -1.75 -3.62
N THR A 51 -7.65 -2.84 -4.35
CA THR A 51 -8.90 -3.62 -4.38
C THR A 51 -8.89 -4.74 -3.35
N GLY A 52 -7.71 -5.17 -2.92
CA GLY A 52 -7.53 -6.20 -1.90
C GLY A 52 -7.14 -5.65 -0.53
N SER A 53 -6.74 -6.56 0.36
CA SER A 53 -6.27 -6.19 1.70
C SER A 53 -4.85 -5.60 1.65
N ILE A 54 -4.65 -4.51 2.39
CA ILE A 54 -3.32 -3.98 2.70
C ILE A 54 -2.97 -4.41 4.12
N THR A 55 -1.97 -5.27 4.23
CA THR A 55 -1.41 -5.71 5.50
C THR A 55 -0.23 -4.84 5.88
N VAL A 56 -0.23 -4.33 7.11
CA VAL A 56 0.86 -3.53 7.66
C VAL A 56 1.34 -4.16 8.96
N THR A 57 2.63 -4.48 9.03
CA THR A 57 3.28 -5.09 10.19
C THR A 57 4.42 -4.21 10.69
N GLN A 58 4.49 -3.99 12.00
CA GLN A 58 5.62 -3.28 12.60
C GLN A 58 6.88 -4.14 12.51
N LYS A 59 7.99 -3.52 12.10
CA LYS A 59 9.30 -4.16 11.98
C LYS A 59 10.19 -3.82 13.17
#